data_AF-A0ABC8ATX3-F1
#
_entry.id   AF-A0ABC8ATX3-F1
#
_cell.length_a   1.000
_cell.length_b   1.000
_cell.length_c   1.000
_cell.angle_alpha   90.00
_cell.angle_beta   90.00
_cell.angle_gamma   90.00
#
_symmetry.space_group_name_H-M   'P 1'
#
loop_
_entity.id
_entity.type
_entity.pdbx_description
1 polymer ?
#
loop_
_entity_poly.entity_id
_entity_poly.type
_entity_poly.pdbx_seq_one_letter_code
_entity_poly.pdbx_strand_id
1 'polypeptide(L)'
;MSSTDKARRTYPMPVLDGAPLLVPVVLAALVLVAGRFRAIPENMIGGLGGLTITGLFVFAPLLEKLIHLPAPVLVIILSVLCKLTGIFPRTVEADAGAVYAIISRHFIYPTMIGLGMVYLPLNNVVRALSPGYVIACTAVVLAMVGTGFLVGRAIAMYPIDAALVTVCHSGLGGTGDVAILSAANRVNLMPFAQISTRLGGVTTVITAAWLIRLLG
;
A
#
# COMPACT_ATOMS: atom_id res chain seq x y z
N MET A 1 -28.69 -11.97 -50.28
CA MET A 1 -27.50 -11.10 -50.25
C MET A 1 -27.97 -9.67 -50.02
N SER A 2 -27.87 -9.17 -48.79
CA SER A 2 -28.03 -7.74 -48.47
C SER A 2 -27.25 -7.41 -47.20
N SER A 3 -26.62 -6.24 -47.23
CA SER A 3 -25.47 -5.82 -46.45
C SER A 3 -25.89 -4.97 -45.24
N THR A 4 -26.25 -5.61 -44.11
CA THR A 4 -26.61 -4.86 -42.87
C THR A 4 -26.22 -5.52 -41.53
N ASP A 5 -25.42 -6.59 -41.50
CA ASP A 5 -25.08 -7.25 -40.23
C ASP A 5 -23.69 -6.85 -39.68
N LYS A 6 -23.49 -5.54 -39.47
CA LYS A 6 -22.25 -4.94 -38.96
C LYS A 6 -22.30 -4.60 -37.46
N ALA A 7 -23.22 -5.16 -36.67
CA ALA A 7 -23.50 -4.67 -35.33
C ALA A 7 -23.73 -5.78 -34.27
N ARG A 8 -22.63 -6.35 -33.76
CA ARG A 8 -22.39 -6.78 -32.36
C ARG A 8 -21.30 -7.84 -32.28
N ARG A 9 -20.04 -7.43 -32.47
CA ARG A 9 -18.93 -8.14 -31.83
C ARG A 9 -18.76 -7.52 -30.45
N THR A 10 -19.37 -8.14 -29.46
CA THR A 10 -19.18 -7.81 -28.04
C THR A 10 -17.76 -8.21 -27.68
N TYR A 11 -16.82 -7.26 -27.76
CA TYR A 11 -15.50 -7.44 -27.17
C TYR A 11 -15.71 -7.54 -25.66
N PRO A 12 -15.30 -8.63 -24.98
CA PRO A 12 -15.35 -8.65 -23.53
C PRO A 12 -14.44 -7.52 -23.06
N MET A 13 -15.02 -6.44 -22.53
CA MET A 13 -14.23 -5.34 -22.02
C MET A 13 -13.33 -5.91 -20.93
N PRO A 14 -12.02 -5.61 -20.93
CA PRO A 14 -11.17 -6.02 -19.84
C PRO A 14 -11.80 -5.47 -18.57
N VAL A 15 -11.92 -6.31 -17.56
CA VAL A 15 -12.46 -5.91 -16.26
C VAL A 15 -11.26 -5.82 -15.30
N LEU A 16 -11.29 -4.86 -14.40
CA LEU A 16 -10.35 -4.75 -13.29
C LEU A 16 -11.20 -4.77 -12.00
N ASP A 17 -11.08 -5.82 -11.19
CA ASP A 17 -11.83 -6.00 -9.94
C ASP A 17 -13.35 -5.76 -10.05
N GLY A 18 -13.98 -6.24 -11.12
CA GLY A 18 -15.43 -6.08 -11.35
C GLY A 18 -15.87 -4.75 -11.99
N ALA A 19 -14.95 -3.78 -12.18
CA ALA A 19 -15.23 -2.53 -12.88
C ALA A 19 -14.77 -2.56 -14.35
N PRO A 20 -15.55 -2.00 -15.31
CA PRO A 20 -15.13 -1.92 -16.70
C PRO A 20 -13.85 -1.07 -16.81
N LEU A 21 -12.78 -1.60 -17.43
CA LEU A 21 -11.45 -0.97 -17.56
C LEU A 21 -11.50 0.46 -18.12
N LEU A 22 -12.57 0.83 -18.82
CA LEU A 22 -12.81 2.19 -19.29
C LEU A 22 -12.84 3.22 -18.15
N VAL A 23 -13.50 2.91 -17.02
CA VAL A 23 -13.63 3.80 -15.86
C VAL A 23 -12.26 4.15 -15.27
N PRO A 24 -11.39 3.18 -14.94
CA PRO A 24 -10.09 3.47 -14.36
C PRO A 24 -9.11 4.14 -15.34
N VAL A 25 -9.16 3.81 -16.64
CA VAL A 25 -8.37 4.50 -17.68
C VAL A 25 -8.76 5.97 -17.81
N VAL A 26 -10.07 6.25 -17.88
CA VAL A 26 -10.59 7.61 -18.03
C VAL A 26 -10.28 8.45 -16.79
N LEU A 27 -10.42 7.89 -15.59
CA LEU A 27 -10.10 8.59 -14.34
C LEU A 27 -8.61 8.93 -14.24
N ALA A 28 -7.74 7.98 -14.59
CA ALA A 28 -6.29 8.19 -14.58
C ALA A 28 -5.84 9.21 -15.64
N ALA A 29 -6.39 9.15 -16.85
CA ALA A 29 -6.14 10.13 -17.89
C ALA A 29 -6.61 11.53 -17.46
N LEU A 30 -7.79 11.63 -16.84
CA LEU A 30 -8.31 12.89 -16.29
C LEU A 30 -7.40 13.48 -15.22
N VAL A 31 -6.88 12.67 -14.28
CA VAL A 31 -5.99 13.14 -13.22
C VAL A 31 -4.64 13.59 -13.77
N LEU A 32 -4.04 12.82 -14.69
CA LEU A 32 -2.78 13.19 -15.34
C LEU A 32 -2.92 14.46 -16.20
N VAL A 33 -4.04 14.59 -16.93
CA VAL A 33 -4.35 15.77 -17.75
C VAL A 33 -4.65 16.99 -16.86
N ALA A 34 -5.45 16.83 -15.81
CA ALA A 34 -5.74 17.92 -14.86
C ALA A 34 -4.47 18.42 -14.15
N GLY A 35 -3.56 17.51 -13.78
CA GLY A 35 -2.23 17.85 -13.26
C GLY A 35 -1.39 18.65 -14.25
N ARG A 36 -1.43 18.28 -15.55
CA ARG A 36 -0.69 18.98 -16.61
C ARG A 36 -1.23 20.38 -16.91
N PHE A 37 -2.55 20.60 -16.81
CA PHE A 37 -3.17 21.88 -17.14
C PHE A 37 -3.32 22.84 -15.95
N ARG A 38 -2.90 22.47 -14.73
CA ARG A 38 -3.13 23.25 -13.49
C ARG A 38 -4.60 23.69 -13.31
N ALA A 39 -5.54 23.03 -13.98
CA ALA A 39 -6.94 23.43 -14.13
C ALA A 39 -7.77 22.86 -12.98
N ILE A 40 -7.35 23.15 -11.75
CA ILE A 40 -7.86 22.48 -10.57
C ILE A 40 -8.43 23.52 -9.61
N PRO A 41 -9.72 23.43 -9.22
CA PRO A 41 -10.37 24.42 -8.37
C PRO A 41 -9.88 24.33 -6.91
N GLU A 42 -9.43 25.46 -6.35
CA GLU A 42 -8.80 25.57 -5.02
C GLU A 42 -9.80 25.58 -3.84
N ASN A 43 -11.10 25.46 -4.11
CA ASN A 43 -12.18 25.74 -3.15
C ASN A 43 -12.77 24.51 -2.43
N MET A 44 -12.24 23.30 -2.67
CA MET A 44 -12.74 22.07 -2.04
C MET A 44 -11.63 21.39 -1.23
N ILE A 45 -11.50 21.77 0.05
CA ILE A 45 -10.51 21.21 0.99
C ILE A 45 -10.58 19.68 0.95
N GLY A 46 -9.51 19.06 0.44
CA GLY A 46 -9.36 17.59 0.37
C GLY A 46 -10.08 16.87 -0.78
N GLY A 47 -11.00 17.52 -1.51
CA GLY A 47 -11.67 16.88 -2.66
C GLY A 47 -10.68 16.53 -3.77
N LEU A 48 -9.76 17.46 -4.04
CA LEU A 48 -8.68 17.30 -5.00
C LEU A 48 -7.64 16.26 -4.59
N GLY A 49 -7.24 16.29 -3.31
CA GLY A 49 -6.34 15.30 -2.74
C GLY A 49 -6.91 13.88 -2.86
N GLY A 50 -8.20 13.72 -2.54
CA GLY A 50 -8.92 12.46 -2.68
C GLY A 50 -8.98 11.95 -4.12
N LEU A 51 -9.27 12.82 -5.08
CA LEU A 51 -9.29 12.47 -6.51
C LEU A 51 -7.90 12.01 -6.98
N THR A 52 -6.85 12.72 -6.57
CA THR A 52 -5.47 12.39 -6.95
C THR A 52 -5.02 11.04 -6.36
N ILE A 53 -5.30 10.79 -5.08
CA ILE A 53 -5.01 9.51 -4.41
C ILE A 53 -5.73 8.37 -5.12
N THR A 54 -7.03 8.54 -5.38
CA THR A 54 -7.86 7.51 -6.03
C THR A 54 -7.39 7.27 -7.47
N GLY A 55 -7.05 8.32 -8.22
CA GLY A 55 -6.54 8.20 -9.59
C GLY A 55 -5.21 7.44 -9.68
N LEU A 56 -4.25 7.73 -8.78
CA LEU A 56 -2.99 7.00 -8.69
C LEU A 56 -3.21 5.53 -8.30
N PHE A 57 -4.07 5.29 -7.32
CA PHE A 57 -4.40 3.95 -6.85
C PHE A 57 -5.04 3.09 -7.94
N VAL A 58 -5.85 3.72 -8.79
CA VAL A 58 -6.52 3.09 -9.91
C VAL A 58 -5.56 2.84 -11.08
N PHE A 59 -4.64 3.76 -11.36
CA PHE A 59 -3.69 3.60 -12.46
C PHE A 59 -2.64 2.50 -12.19
N ALA A 60 -2.24 2.28 -10.94
CA ALA A 60 -1.21 1.31 -10.61
C ALA A 60 -1.57 -0.15 -10.98
N PRO A 61 -2.78 -0.68 -10.70
CA PRO A 61 -3.19 -2.01 -11.20
C PRO A 61 -3.31 -2.10 -12.73
N LEU A 62 -3.53 -0.99 -13.43
CA LEU A 62 -3.47 -1.00 -14.90
C LEU A 62 -2.03 -1.23 -15.38
N LEU A 63 -1.09 -0.57 -14.71
CA LEU A 63 0.34 -0.72 -14.99
C LEU A 63 0.87 -2.09 -14.53
N GLU A 64 0.28 -2.69 -13.50
CA GLU A 64 0.57 -4.06 -13.07
C GLU A 64 0.38 -5.08 -14.19
N LYS A 65 -0.65 -4.92 -15.04
CA LYS A 65 -0.86 -5.81 -16.20
C LYS A 65 0.28 -5.77 -17.22
N LEU A 66 1.11 -4.72 -17.21
CA LEU A 66 2.26 -4.58 -18.09
C LEU A 66 3.56 -5.00 -17.39
N ILE A 67 3.76 -4.58 -16.14
CA ILE A 67 5.03 -4.71 -15.41
C ILE A 67 5.08 -5.95 -14.49
N HIS A 68 3.95 -6.63 -14.25
CA HIS A 68 3.81 -7.81 -13.38
C HIS A 68 4.32 -7.60 -11.93
N LEU A 69 4.38 -6.34 -11.49
CA LEU A 69 4.74 -5.97 -10.13
C LEU A 69 3.47 -5.66 -9.33
N PRO A 70 3.37 -6.04 -8.03
CA PRO A 70 2.16 -5.83 -7.24
C PRO A 70 1.70 -4.37 -7.25
N ALA A 71 0.41 -4.12 -7.53
CA ALA A 71 -0.16 -2.76 -7.60
C ALA A 71 0.25 -1.83 -6.45
N PRO A 72 0.26 -2.24 -5.16
CA PRO A 72 0.65 -1.35 -4.07
C PRO A 72 2.08 -0.81 -4.18
N VAL A 73 3.01 -1.58 -4.76
CA VAL A 73 4.39 -1.13 -4.98
C VAL A 73 4.43 -0.11 -6.12
N LEU A 74 3.67 -0.35 -7.18
CA LEU A 74 3.56 0.56 -8.32
C LEU A 74 2.94 1.91 -7.92
N VAL A 75 1.96 1.93 -7.00
CA VAL A 75 1.41 3.19 -6.47
C VAL A 75 2.51 4.03 -5.82
N ILE A 76 3.38 3.42 -5.00
CA ILE A 76 4.46 4.13 -4.31
C ILE A 76 5.47 4.67 -5.32
N ILE A 77 5.95 3.82 -6.23
CA ILE A 77 6.93 4.21 -7.25
C ILE A 77 6.37 5.35 -8.11
N LEU A 78 5.13 5.23 -8.57
CA LEU A 78 4.49 6.24 -9.39
C LEU A 78 4.31 7.57 -8.64
N SER A 79 3.87 7.51 -7.38
CA SER A 79 3.72 8.70 -6.54
C SER A 79 5.06 9.44 -6.37
N VAL A 80 6.15 8.70 -6.12
CA VAL A 80 7.50 9.27 -6.02
C VAL A 80 7.95 9.86 -7.36
N LEU A 81 7.75 9.17 -8.48
CA LEU A 81 8.10 9.66 -9.81
C LEU A 81 7.34 10.94 -10.19
N CYS A 82 6.04 10.99 -9.92
CA CYS A 82 5.22 12.18 -10.14
C CYS A 82 5.67 13.36 -9.26
N LYS A 83 6.14 13.08 -8.03
CA LYS A 83 6.70 14.10 -7.13
C LYS A 83 8.06 14.61 -7.62
N LEU A 84 8.95 13.73 -8.10
CA LEU A 84 10.26 14.09 -8.63
C LEU A 84 10.16 14.87 -9.96
N THR A 85 9.18 14.54 -10.81
CA THR A 85 8.96 15.22 -12.10
C THR A 85 8.19 16.54 -11.95
N GLY A 86 7.75 16.89 -10.75
CA GLY A 86 7.00 18.14 -10.49
C GLY A 86 5.62 18.17 -11.16
N ILE A 87 5.05 17.01 -11.46
CA ILE A 87 3.71 16.89 -12.08
C ILE A 87 2.62 17.40 -11.12
N PHE A 88 2.81 17.23 -9.81
CA PHE A 88 1.86 17.68 -8.81
C PHE A 88 2.19 19.09 -8.28
N PRO A 89 1.27 20.07 -8.39
CA PRO A 89 1.45 21.37 -7.76
C PRO A 89 1.35 21.26 -6.23
N ARG A 90 1.98 22.20 -5.51
CA ARG A 90 2.03 22.21 -4.04
C ARG A 90 0.64 22.21 -3.38
N THR A 91 -0.37 22.77 -4.04
CA THR A 91 -1.77 22.77 -3.59
C THR A 91 -2.34 21.35 -3.51
N VAL A 92 -2.12 20.52 -4.54
CA VAL A 92 -2.54 19.10 -4.55
C VAL A 92 -1.83 18.31 -3.47
N GLU A 93 -0.53 18.55 -3.24
CA GLU A 93 0.21 17.87 -2.18
C GLU A 93 -0.32 18.22 -0.78
N ALA A 94 -0.63 19.49 -0.54
CA ALA A 94 -1.21 19.94 0.72
C ALA A 94 -2.60 19.33 0.95
N ASP A 95 -3.44 19.28 -0.08
CA ASP A 95 -4.76 18.66 -0.02
C ASP A 95 -4.69 17.15 0.22
N ALA A 96 -3.78 16.44 -0.45
CA ALA A 96 -3.56 15.02 -0.22
C ALA A 96 -3.06 14.77 1.22
N GLY A 97 -2.19 15.65 1.75
CA GLY A 97 -1.78 15.63 3.15
C GLY A 97 -2.93 15.85 4.12
N ALA A 98 -3.86 16.76 3.82
CA ALA A 98 -5.05 17.01 4.63
C ALA A 98 -5.99 15.80 4.64
N VAL A 99 -6.23 15.17 3.48
CA VAL A 99 -7.01 13.92 3.39
C VAL A 99 -6.37 12.82 4.21
N TYR A 100 -5.04 12.65 4.10
CA TYR A 100 -4.30 11.68 4.89
C TYR A 100 -4.42 11.95 6.40
N ALA A 101 -4.35 13.21 6.84
CA ALA A 101 -4.53 13.58 8.24
C ALA A 101 -5.93 13.25 8.78
N ILE A 102 -6.98 13.47 7.97
CA ILE A 102 -8.36 13.12 8.34
C ILE A 102 -8.52 11.60 8.48
N ILE A 103 -8.03 10.84 7.49
CA ILE A 103 -8.09 9.38 7.48
C ILE A 103 -7.31 8.80 8.67
N SER A 104 -6.06 9.25 8.86
CA SER A 104 -5.21 8.73 9.94
C SER A 104 -5.78 9.02 11.32
N ARG A 105 -6.43 10.18 11.52
CA ARG A 105 -6.98 10.56 12.83
C ARG A 105 -8.30 9.89 13.16
N HIS A 106 -9.21 9.71 12.20
CA HIS A 106 -10.58 9.25 12.48
C HIS A 106 -10.86 7.83 12.01
N PHE A 107 -10.21 7.37 10.93
CA PHE A 107 -10.55 6.11 10.27
C PHE A 107 -9.62 4.95 10.65
N ILE A 108 -8.42 5.20 11.18
CA ILE A 108 -7.51 4.10 11.59
C ILE A 108 -8.15 3.15 12.60
N TYR A 109 -8.73 3.67 13.69
CA TYR A 109 -9.31 2.81 14.74
C TYR A 109 -10.51 1.99 14.25
N PRO A 110 -11.52 2.58 13.56
CA PRO A 110 -12.60 1.78 12.95
C PRO A 110 -12.07 0.72 11.98
N THR A 111 -11.10 1.08 11.13
CA THR A 111 -10.52 0.14 10.15
C THR A 111 -9.78 -1.01 10.85
N MET A 112 -9.02 -0.74 11.91
CA MET A 112 -8.33 -1.78 12.69
C MET A 112 -9.30 -2.77 13.34
N ILE A 113 -10.42 -2.28 13.89
CA ILE A 113 -11.46 -3.16 14.48
C ILE A 113 -12.09 -4.03 13.38
N GLY A 114 -12.48 -3.42 12.26
CA GLY A 114 -13.07 -4.16 11.14
C GLY A 114 -12.13 -5.22 10.56
N LEU A 115 -10.85 -4.89 10.39
CA LEU A 115 -9.83 -5.82 9.93
C LEU A 115 -9.59 -6.96 10.92
N GLY A 116 -9.58 -6.67 12.22
CA GLY A 116 -9.48 -7.69 13.26
C GLY A 116 -10.64 -8.69 13.16
N MET A 117 -11.87 -8.21 12.99
CA MET A 117 -13.04 -9.09 12.86
C MET A 117 -13.00 -9.97 11.60
N VAL A 118 -12.47 -9.45 10.49
CA VAL A 118 -12.44 -10.17 9.20
C VAL A 118 -11.27 -11.15 9.12
N TYR A 119 -10.07 -10.73 9.54
CA TYR A 119 -8.84 -11.50 9.33
C TYR A 119 -8.43 -12.35 10.53
N LEU A 120 -8.99 -12.12 11.73
CA LEU A 120 -8.63 -12.85 12.94
C LEU A 120 -9.76 -13.82 13.35
N PRO A 121 -9.81 -15.04 12.78
CA PRO A 121 -10.74 -16.06 13.24
C PRO A 121 -10.39 -16.47 14.67
N LEU A 122 -11.10 -15.90 15.65
CA LEU A 122 -10.81 -16.06 17.08
C LEU A 122 -10.72 -17.53 17.50
N ASN A 123 -11.54 -18.40 16.91
CA ASN A 123 -11.52 -19.84 17.17
C ASN A 123 -10.18 -20.50 16.80
N ASN A 124 -9.54 -20.08 15.71
CA ASN A 124 -8.27 -20.64 15.27
C ASN A 124 -7.11 -20.06 16.09
N VAL A 125 -7.20 -18.78 16.45
CA VAL A 125 -6.18 -18.10 17.26
C VAL A 125 -6.10 -18.71 18.65
N VAL A 126 -7.23 -18.91 19.31
CA VAL A 126 -7.27 -19.51 20.66
C VAL A 126 -6.72 -20.94 20.64
N ARG A 127 -6.95 -21.70 19.56
CA ARG A 127 -6.39 -23.05 19.39
C ARG A 127 -4.89 -23.07 19.10
N ALA A 128 -4.39 -22.06 18.40
CA ALA A 128 -2.96 -21.92 18.09
C ALA A 128 -2.15 -21.25 19.22
N LEU A 129 -2.83 -20.62 20.18
CA LEU A 129 -2.23 -19.92 21.31
C LEU A 129 -1.65 -20.90 22.33
N SER A 130 -0.51 -21.48 21.98
CA SER A 130 0.34 -22.22 22.91
C SER A 130 1.41 -21.29 23.49
N PRO A 131 1.89 -21.53 24.73
CA PRO A 131 2.99 -20.77 25.30
C PRO A 131 4.25 -20.78 24.41
N GLY A 132 4.53 -21.91 23.76
CA GLY A 132 5.66 -22.04 22.83
C GLY A 132 5.53 -21.15 21.60
N TYR A 133 4.33 -21.06 21.01
CA TYR A 133 4.08 -20.17 19.87
C TYR A 133 4.25 -18.70 20.25
N VAL A 134 3.74 -18.28 21.42
CA VAL A 134 3.89 -16.90 21.91
C VAL A 134 5.37 -16.56 22.09
N ILE A 135 6.14 -17.42 22.75
CA ILE A 135 7.58 -17.20 22.95
C ILE A 135 8.31 -17.09 21.60
N ALA A 136 8.01 -17.97 20.64
CA ALA A 136 8.60 -17.94 19.32
C ALA A 136 8.29 -16.62 18.58
N CYS A 137 7.03 -16.19 18.56
CA CYS A 137 6.62 -14.92 17.96
C CYS A 137 7.32 -13.72 18.63
N THR A 138 7.33 -13.67 19.96
CA THR A 138 8.02 -12.60 20.70
C THR A 138 9.52 -12.59 20.41
N ALA A 139 10.17 -13.75 20.35
CA ALA A 139 11.59 -13.85 20.03
C ALA A 139 11.91 -13.32 18.62
N VAL A 140 11.09 -13.65 17.62
CA VAL A 140 11.26 -13.16 16.25
C VAL A 140 11.07 -11.63 16.19
N VAL A 141 10.02 -11.10 16.81
CA VAL A 141 9.77 -9.65 16.83
C VAL A 141 10.90 -8.90 17.54
N LEU A 142 11.39 -9.41 18.68
CA LEU A 142 12.53 -8.83 19.38
C LEU A 142 13.82 -8.89 18.55
N ALA A 143 14.06 -9.99 17.84
CA ALA A 143 15.19 -10.11 16.92
C ALA A 143 15.10 -9.08 15.79
N MET A 144 13.91 -8.87 15.21
CA MET A 144 13.68 -7.85 14.17
C MET A 144 13.89 -6.41 14.67
N VAL A 145 13.41 -6.11 15.88
CA VAL A 145 13.66 -4.80 16.52
C VAL A 145 15.15 -4.60 16.78
N GLY A 146 15.83 -5.63 17.30
CA GLY A 146 17.26 -5.58 17.59
C GLY A 146 18.10 -5.40 16.33
N THR A 147 17.82 -6.16 15.26
CA THR A 147 18.54 -6.01 13.98
C THR A 147 18.25 -4.65 13.34
N GLY A 148 16.98 -4.20 13.33
CA GLY A 148 16.61 -2.88 12.82
C GLY A 148 17.30 -1.73 13.57
N PHE A 149 17.44 -1.85 14.90
CA PHE A 149 18.14 -0.86 15.73
C PHE A 149 19.64 -0.82 15.42
N LEU A 150 20.30 -1.99 15.36
CA LEU A 150 21.74 -2.09 15.12
C LEU A 150 22.12 -1.65 13.69
N VAL A 151 21.38 -2.14 12.69
CA VAL A 151 21.59 -1.76 11.28
C VAL A 151 21.26 -0.29 11.08
N GLY A 152 20.17 0.21 11.66
CA GLY A 152 19.81 1.63 11.62
C GLY A 152 20.93 2.52 12.14
N ARG A 153 21.57 2.13 13.27
CA ARG A 153 22.73 2.84 13.82
C ARG A 153 23.95 2.75 12.90
N ALA A 154 24.19 1.60 12.25
CA ALA A 154 25.32 1.41 11.33
C ALA A 154 25.22 2.29 10.08
N ILE A 155 24.00 2.54 9.56
CA ILE A 155 23.76 3.41 8.40
C ILE A 155 23.50 4.88 8.77
N ALA A 156 23.77 5.28 10.02
CA ALA A 156 23.54 6.62 10.56
C ALA A 156 22.08 7.12 10.45
N MET A 157 21.11 6.20 10.50
CA MET A 157 19.68 6.51 10.57
C MET A 157 19.21 6.55 12.02
N TYR A 158 18.10 7.23 12.30
CA TYR A 158 17.47 7.21 13.63
C TYR A 158 17.12 5.75 14.02
N PRO A 159 17.79 5.15 15.01
CA PRO A 159 17.75 3.71 15.20
C PRO A 159 16.39 3.21 15.69
N ILE A 160 15.61 4.07 16.36
CA ILE A 160 14.24 3.75 16.79
C ILE A 160 13.28 3.74 15.58
N ASP A 161 13.37 4.73 14.70
CA ASP A 161 12.53 4.78 13.50
C ASP A 161 12.90 3.65 12.51
N ALA A 162 14.19 3.32 12.43
CA ALA A 162 14.69 2.16 11.69
C ALA A 162 14.11 0.84 12.22
N ALA A 163 14.15 0.65 13.55
CA ALA A 163 13.58 -0.52 14.20
C ALA A 163 12.07 -0.61 13.98
N LEU A 164 11.33 0.52 14.05
CA LEU A 164 9.90 0.57 13.76
C LEU A 164 9.58 0.19 12.32
N VAL A 165 10.31 0.72 11.33
CA VAL A 165 10.09 0.36 9.92
C VAL A 165 10.44 -1.12 9.65
N THR A 166 11.41 -1.67 10.38
CA THR A 166 11.80 -3.08 10.28
C THR A 166 10.75 -3.99 10.90
N VAL A 167 10.22 -3.64 12.07
CA VAL A 167 9.22 -4.47 12.79
C VAL A 167 7.86 -4.47 12.11
N CYS A 168 7.51 -3.44 11.34
CA CYS A 168 6.30 -3.43 10.51
C CYS A 168 6.17 -4.68 9.61
N HIS A 169 7.30 -5.22 9.13
CA HIS A 169 7.33 -6.46 8.33
C HIS A 169 6.78 -7.69 9.08
N SER A 170 6.77 -7.71 10.41
CA SER A 170 6.19 -8.83 11.18
C SER A 170 4.66 -8.80 11.24
N GLY A 171 4.03 -7.73 10.77
CA GLY A 171 2.58 -7.52 10.82
C GLY A 171 1.82 -8.16 9.66
N LEU A 172 0.49 -8.00 9.67
CA LEU A 172 -0.41 -8.45 8.60
C LEU A 172 -0.33 -7.52 7.37
N GLY A 173 0.85 -7.42 6.75
CA GLY A 173 1.06 -6.51 5.63
C GLY A 173 0.76 -5.04 5.99
N GLY A 174 0.23 -4.28 5.02
CA GLY A 174 -0.04 -2.84 5.19
C GLY A 174 -1.01 -2.47 6.32
N THR A 175 -1.85 -3.40 6.79
CA THR A 175 -2.73 -3.17 7.93
C THR A 175 -1.99 -3.33 9.26
N GLY A 176 -1.06 -4.30 9.32
CA GLY A 176 -0.10 -4.43 10.41
C GLY A 176 0.80 -3.19 10.54
N ASP A 177 1.27 -2.65 9.41
CA ASP A 177 2.06 -1.41 9.39
C ASP A 177 1.29 -0.24 10.05
N VAL A 178 0.01 -0.08 9.70
CA VAL A 178 -0.87 0.95 10.28
C VAL A 178 -1.04 0.72 11.79
N ALA A 179 -1.26 -0.52 12.23
CA ALA A 179 -1.43 -0.84 13.64
C ALA A 179 -0.17 -0.52 14.47
N ILE A 180 1.00 -0.95 14.00
CA ILE A 180 2.28 -0.78 14.70
C ILE A 180 2.66 0.70 14.75
N LEU A 181 2.57 1.41 13.63
CA LEU A 181 2.91 2.84 13.58
C LEU A 181 1.90 3.72 14.31
N SER A 182 0.62 3.34 14.33
CA SER A 182 -0.39 4.02 15.14
C SER A 182 -0.12 3.82 16.63
N ALA A 183 0.22 2.60 17.06
CA ALA A 183 0.61 2.32 18.45
C ALA A 183 1.88 3.09 18.87
N ALA A 184 2.82 3.30 17.95
CA ALA A 184 4.04 4.07 18.20
C ALA A 184 3.86 5.59 18.05
N ASN A 185 2.68 6.09 17.66
CA ASN A 185 2.44 7.49 17.30
C ASN A 185 3.45 8.03 16.24
N ARG A 186 3.69 7.20 15.22
CA ARG A 186 4.68 7.42 14.13
C ARG A 186 4.12 7.13 12.75
N VAL A 187 2.83 7.41 12.52
CA VAL A 187 2.13 7.19 11.24
C VAL A 187 2.80 7.88 10.04
N ASN A 188 3.58 8.94 10.25
CA ASN A 188 4.37 9.59 9.20
C ASN A 188 5.39 8.65 8.53
N LEU A 189 5.77 7.54 9.18
CA LEU A 189 6.68 6.53 8.63
C LEU A 189 5.97 5.49 7.73
N MET A 190 4.65 5.62 7.53
CA MET A 190 3.85 4.65 6.78
C MET A 190 4.36 4.40 5.35
N PRO A 191 4.82 5.40 4.56
CA PRO A 191 5.39 5.13 3.25
C PRO A 191 6.64 4.24 3.31
N PHE A 192 7.49 4.41 4.33
CA PHE A 192 8.69 3.59 4.53
C PHE A 192 8.34 2.18 4.99
N ALA A 193 7.38 2.05 5.91
CA ALA A 193 6.88 0.75 6.35
C ALA A 193 6.27 -0.04 5.19
N GLN A 194 5.48 0.62 4.33
CA GLN A 194 4.88 -0.04 3.17
C GLN A 194 5.92 -0.54 2.17
N ILE A 195 7.00 0.22 1.93
CA ILE A 195 8.12 -0.25 1.10
C ILE A 195 8.81 -1.43 1.78
N SER A 196 9.13 -1.31 3.07
CA SER A 196 9.78 -2.33 3.88
C SER A 196 9.01 -3.65 3.87
N THR A 197 7.71 -3.62 4.15
CA THR A 197 6.84 -4.79 4.21
C THR A 197 6.68 -5.49 2.85
N ARG A 198 6.72 -4.74 1.74
CA ARG A 198 6.67 -5.33 0.39
C ARG A 198 7.99 -5.98 -0.02
N LEU A 199 9.12 -5.29 0.18
CA LEU A 199 10.44 -5.84 -0.10
C LEU A 199 10.78 -7.01 0.84
N GLY A 200 10.47 -6.85 2.12
CA GLY A 200 10.56 -7.91 3.14
C GLY A 200 9.72 -9.13 2.77
N GLY A 201 8.51 -8.93 2.25
CA GLY A 201 7.66 -10.03 1.77
C GLY A 201 8.31 -10.81 0.63
N VAL A 202 8.81 -10.11 -0.40
CA VAL A 202 9.50 -10.74 -1.54
C VAL A 202 10.73 -11.52 -1.09
N THR A 203 11.57 -10.91 -0.23
CA THR A 203 12.78 -11.57 0.29
C THR A 203 12.47 -12.80 1.14
N THR A 204 11.41 -12.75 1.96
CA THR A 204 10.96 -13.88 2.77
C THR A 204 10.51 -15.05 1.89
N VAL A 205 9.72 -14.78 0.84
CA VAL A 205 9.24 -15.82 -0.09
C VAL A 205 10.40 -16.46 -0.87
N ILE A 206 11.34 -15.66 -1.37
CA ILE A 206 12.52 -16.18 -2.08
C ILE A 206 13.36 -17.06 -1.15
N THR A 207 13.61 -16.59 0.08
CA THR A 207 14.39 -17.34 1.07
C THR A 207 13.69 -18.65 1.46
N ALA A 208 12.37 -18.63 1.66
CA ALA A 208 11.60 -19.82 1.97
C ALA A 208 11.62 -20.83 0.81
N ALA A 209 11.44 -20.37 -0.44
CA ALA A 209 11.51 -21.23 -1.62
C ALA A 209 12.90 -21.86 -1.78
N TRP A 210 13.96 -21.10 -1.49
CA TRP A 210 15.33 -21.61 -1.51
C TRP A 210 15.58 -22.64 -0.40
N LEU A 211 15.11 -22.38 0.82
CA LEU A 211 15.26 -23.28 1.95
C LEU A 211 14.53 -24.62 1.72
N ILE A 212 13.32 -24.58 1.15
CA ILE A 212 12.58 -25.80 0.78
C ILE A 212 13.35 -26.65 -0.23
N ARG A 213 14.02 -26.03 -1.21
CA ARG A 213 14.86 -26.74 -2.20
C ARG A 213 16.15 -27.32 -1.62
N LEU A 214 16.59 -26.85 -0.46
CA LEU A 214 17.77 -27.39 0.22
C LEU A 214 17.41 -28.52 1.18
N LEU A 215 16.23 -28.45 1.80
CA LEU A 215 15.77 -29.42 2.79
C LEU A 215 14.93 -30.56 2.19
N GLY A 216 14.41 -30.37 0.97
CA GLY A 216 13.70 -31.39 0.19
C GLY A 216 14.54 -31.87 -0.99
#